data_AF-A0A7G3FHL3-F1
#
_entry.id   AF-A0A7G3FHL3-F1
#
_cell.length_a   1.000
_cell.length_b   1.000
_cell.length_c   1.000
_cell.angle_alpha   90.00
_cell.angle_beta   90.00
_cell.angle_gamma   90.00
#
_symmetry.space_group_name_H-M   'P 1'
#
loop_
_entity.id
_entity.type
_entity.pdbx_description
1 polymer ?
#
loop_
_entity_poly.entity_id
_entity_poly.type
_entity_poly.pdbx_seq_one_letter_code
_entity_poly.pdbx_strand_id
1 'polypeptide(L)'
;MQRNRLFVSGVFIVLALFVIIHFLLNTEIKVEFETYFKPEYYLKFSAILIAFTLLNAGILLLKGLPKANLMLAIFGYMLVLEILFDLIGITLPNISTIATVVLLIAAIPALWIAHSNLFDTQKLSYKGLVISLLIGAVESLIPVWL
;
A
#
# COMPACT_ATOMS: atom_id res chain seq x y z
N MET A 1 22.95 -10.95 2.86
CA MET A 1 21.76 -10.11 3.16
C MET A 1 21.58 -8.94 2.19
N GLN A 2 22.59 -8.12 1.91
CA GLN A 2 22.46 -6.93 1.03
C GLN A 2 21.92 -7.24 -0.38
N ARG A 3 22.42 -8.28 -1.06
CA ARG A 3 21.94 -8.68 -2.40
C ARG A 3 20.44 -9.03 -2.42
N ASN A 4 19.97 -9.75 -1.41
CA ASN A 4 18.56 -10.13 -1.28
C ASN A 4 17.68 -8.90 -1.00
N ARG A 5 18.16 -7.96 -0.17
CA ARG A 5 17.48 -6.69 0.09
C ARG A 5 17.30 -5.88 -1.20
N LEU A 6 18.36 -5.74 -2.01
CA LEU A 6 18.31 -5.03 -3.29
C LEU A 6 17.31 -5.67 -4.25
N PHE A 7 17.33 -7.00 -4.36
CA PHE A 7 16.39 -7.75 -5.20
C PHE A 7 14.93 -7.50 -4.79
N VAL A 8 14.61 -7.71 -3.51
CA VAL A 8 13.25 -7.49 -2.99
C VAL A 8 12.80 -6.04 -3.16
N SER A 9 13.70 -5.08 -2.92
CA SER A 9 13.41 -3.66 -3.13
C SER A 9 13.10 -3.36 -4.58
N GLY A 10 13.88 -3.92 -5.51
CA GLY A 10 13.64 -3.79 -6.95
C GLY A 10 12.29 -4.37 -7.36
N VAL A 11 11.93 -5.55 -6.86
CA VAL A 11 10.61 -6.17 -7.09
C VAL A 11 9.49 -5.26 -6.61
N PHE A 12 9.55 -4.75 -5.38
CA PHE A 12 8.53 -3.85 -4.84
C PHE A 12 8.39 -2.55 -5.64
N ILE A 13 9.51 -1.95 -6.06
CA ILE A 13 9.51 -0.74 -6.90
C ILE A 13 8.84 -1.04 -8.26
N VAL A 14 9.19 -2.15 -8.91
CA VAL A 14 8.62 -2.52 -10.22
C VAL A 14 7.12 -2.77 -10.11
N LEU A 15 6.66 -3.51 -9.10
CA LEU A 15 5.23 -3.77 -8.89
C LEU A 15 4.45 -2.48 -8.60
N ALA A 16 5.00 -1.59 -7.78
CA ALA A 16 4.40 -0.29 -7.51
C ALA A 16 4.28 0.57 -8.78
N LEU A 17 5.36 0.68 -9.56
CA LEU A 17 5.37 1.42 -10.82
C LEU A 17 4.39 0.83 -11.83
N PHE A 18 4.28 -0.49 -11.91
CA PHE A 18 3.30 -1.16 -12.76
C PHE A 18 1.86 -0.71 -12.41
N VAL A 19 1.49 -0.73 -11.12
CA VAL A 19 0.15 -0.31 -10.68
C VAL A 19 -0.09 1.18 -10.92
N ILE A 20 0.90 2.03 -10.64
CA ILE A 20 0.82 3.48 -10.88
C ILE A 20 0.62 3.76 -12.38
N ILE A 21 1.44 3.17 -13.24
CA ILE A 21 1.35 3.35 -14.70
C ILE A 21 0.00 2.82 -15.21
N HIS A 22 -0.41 1.63 -14.76
CA HIS A 22 -1.71 1.06 -15.11
C HIS A 22 -2.86 2.00 -14.72
N PHE A 23 -2.81 2.59 -13.53
CA PHE A 23 -3.81 3.57 -13.10
C PHE A 23 -3.84 4.80 -14.01
N LEU A 24 -2.67 5.40 -14.29
CA LEU A 24 -2.55 6.61 -15.10
C LEU A 24 -3.01 6.42 -16.55
N LEU A 25 -2.82 5.22 -17.12
CA LEU A 25 -3.25 4.92 -18.48
C LEU A 25 -4.74 4.59 -18.60
N ASN A 26 -5.37 4.07 -17.54
CA ASN A 26 -6.75 3.56 -17.59
C ASN A 26 -7.77 4.44 -16.85
N THR A 27 -7.33 5.51 -16.16
CA THR A 27 -8.22 6.36 -15.38
C THR A 27 -8.31 7.76 -15.96
N GLU A 28 -9.51 8.15 -16.40
CA GLU A 28 -9.80 9.53 -16.76
C GLU A 28 -9.83 10.41 -15.50
N ILE A 29 -8.85 11.30 -15.37
CA ILE A 29 -8.79 12.29 -14.29
C ILE A 29 -9.66 13.48 -14.70
N LYS A 30 -10.92 13.51 -14.22
CA LYS A 30 -11.78 14.69 -14.33
C LYS A 30 -11.51 15.63 -13.17
N VAL A 31 -11.06 16.86 -13.45
CA VAL A 31 -10.60 17.85 -12.46
C VAL A 31 -11.76 18.80 -12.10
N GLU A 32 -12.89 18.25 -11.70
CA GLU A 32 -13.98 19.04 -11.13
C GLU A 32 -13.87 18.97 -9.60
N PHE A 33 -13.68 20.13 -8.96
CA PHE A 33 -13.40 20.22 -7.52
C PHE A 33 -14.54 19.65 -6.65
N GLU A 34 -15.79 19.76 -7.12
CA GLU A 34 -16.97 19.15 -6.48
C GLU A 34 -16.97 17.62 -6.52
N THR A 35 -16.33 17.05 -7.54
CA THR A 35 -16.31 15.59 -7.77
C THR A 35 -15.22 14.92 -6.94
N TYR A 36 -14.21 15.68 -6.49
CA TYR A 36 -13.09 15.19 -5.69
C TYR A 36 -13.51 14.59 -4.34
N PHE A 37 -14.53 15.16 -3.70
CA PHE A 37 -15.02 14.71 -2.40
C PHE A 37 -16.09 13.62 -2.50
N LYS A 38 -16.43 13.13 -3.71
CA LYS A 38 -17.37 12.03 -3.84
C LYS A 38 -16.68 10.70 -3.54
N PRO A 39 -17.29 9.78 -2.77
CA PRO A 39 -16.75 8.45 -2.51
C PRO A 39 -16.32 7.72 -3.78
N GLU A 40 -17.15 7.75 -4.82
CA GLU A 40 -16.90 7.11 -6.12
C GLU A 40 -15.61 7.59 -6.80
N TYR A 41 -15.24 8.86 -6.57
CA TYR A 41 -14.02 9.44 -7.10
C TYR A 41 -12.82 9.06 -6.23
N TYR A 42 -12.93 9.20 -4.90
CA TYR A 42 -11.87 8.82 -3.95
C TYR A 42 -11.48 7.34 -4.09
N LEU A 43 -12.46 6.45 -4.25
CA LEU A 43 -12.26 5.00 -4.40
C LEU A 43 -11.35 4.64 -5.57
N LYS A 44 -11.30 5.46 -6.63
CA LYS A 44 -10.37 5.24 -7.75
C LYS A 44 -8.92 5.45 -7.31
N PHE A 45 -8.67 6.32 -6.35
CA PHE A 45 -7.32 6.69 -5.91
C PHE A 45 -6.76 5.83 -4.77
N SER A 46 -7.54 4.92 -4.14
CA SER A 46 -6.99 4.05 -3.08
C SER A 46 -5.87 3.17 -3.63
N ALA A 47 -6.10 2.55 -4.80
CA ALA A 47 -5.11 1.71 -5.49
C ALA A 47 -3.78 2.45 -5.72
N ILE A 48 -3.83 3.72 -6.15
CA ILE A 48 -2.63 4.50 -6.41
C ILE A 48 -1.95 4.94 -5.12
N LEU A 49 -2.70 5.25 -4.06
CA LEU A 49 -2.17 5.60 -2.75
C LEU A 49 -1.41 4.42 -2.12
N ILE A 50 -1.98 3.22 -2.19
CA ILE A 50 -1.34 1.97 -1.77
C ILE A 50 -0.08 1.70 -2.60
N ALA A 51 -0.13 1.91 -3.92
CA ALA A 51 1.02 1.73 -4.79
C ALA A 51 2.15 2.74 -4.49
N PHE A 52 1.85 4.00 -4.23
CA PHE A 52 2.86 4.98 -3.79
C PHE A 52 3.47 4.61 -2.44
N THR A 53 2.68 4.03 -1.54
CA THR A 53 3.15 3.53 -0.25
C THR A 53 4.14 2.39 -0.44
N LEU A 54 3.85 1.43 -1.34
CA LEU A 54 4.79 0.37 -1.74
C LEU A 54 6.06 0.93 -2.39
N LEU A 55 5.93 1.91 -3.28
CA LEU A 55 7.07 2.56 -3.94
C LEU A 55 8.01 3.18 -2.89
N ASN A 56 7.45 3.93 -1.94
CA ASN A 56 8.24 4.53 -0.86
C ASN A 56 8.89 3.46 0.02
N ALA A 57 8.16 2.39 0.37
CA ALA A 57 8.71 1.28 1.14
C ALA A 57 9.89 0.61 0.40
N GLY A 58 9.76 0.37 -0.90
CA GLY A 58 10.81 -0.16 -1.75
C GLY A 58 12.06 0.75 -1.81
N ILE A 59 11.88 2.06 -1.93
CA ILE A 59 12.98 3.04 -1.93
C ILE A 59 13.70 3.08 -0.58
N LEU A 60 12.95 3.10 0.53
CA LEU A 60 13.52 3.06 1.87
C LEU A 60 14.30 1.76 2.11
N LEU A 61 13.76 0.63 1.65
CA LEU A 61 14.41 -0.67 1.75
C LEU A 61 15.68 -0.74 0.89
N LEU A 62 15.65 -0.18 -0.32
CA LEU A 62 16.80 -0.09 -1.22
C LEU A 62 17.96 0.65 -0.53
N LYS A 63 17.66 1.79 0.07
CA LYS A 63 18.61 2.63 0.81
C LYS A 63 18.99 2.06 2.18
N GLY A 64 18.32 1.00 2.64
CA GLY A 64 18.54 0.40 3.97
C GLY A 64 18.22 1.36 5.12
N LEU A 65 17.21 2.23 4.95
CA LEU A 65 16.88 3.25 5.93
C LEU A 65 16.04 2.69 7.09
N PRO A 66 16.17 3.25 8.32
CA PRO A 66 15.48 2.72 9.51
C PRO A 66 13.95 2.66 9.37
N LYS A 67 13.34 3.56 8.60
CA LYS A 67 11.87 3.60 8.42
C LYS A 67 11.32 2.55 7.43
N ALA A 68 12.16 1.71 6.83
CA ALA A 68 11.72 0.77 5.80
C ALA A 68 10.67 -0.23 6.32
N ASN A 69 10.90 -0.86 7.48
CA ASN A 69 9.96 -1.83 8.03
C ASN A 69 8.62 -1.20 8.43
N LEU A 70 8.63 0.04 8.93
CA LEU A 70 7.40 0.78 9.21
C LEU A 70 6.61 1.01 7.92
N MET A 71 7.26 1.45 6.85
CA MET A 71 6.58 1.73 5.58
C MET A 71 6.04 0.45 4.92
N LEU A 72 6.78 -0.66 5.01
CA LEU A 72 6.31 -1.98 4.58
C LEU A 72 5.08 -2.44 5.35
N ALA A 73 5.04 -2.20 6.67
CA ALA A 73 3.88 -2.49 7.49
C ALA A 73 2.67 -1.62 7.11
N ILE A 74 2.87 -0.30 6.91
CA ILE A 74 1.81 0.61 6.46
C ILE A 74 1.21 0.12 5.14
N PHE A 75 2.06 -0.13 4.13
CA PHE A 75 1.60 -0.67 2.85
C PHE A 75 0.82 -1.98 3.01
N GLY A 76 1.38 -2.94 3.75
CA GLY A 76 0.76 -4.24 3.92
C GLY A 76 -0.60 -4.16 4.62
N TYR A 77 -0.72 -3.32 5.66
CA TYR A 77 -1.98 -3.15 6.38
C TYR A 77 -3.02 -2.33 5.63
N MET A 78 -2.64 -1.35 4.82
CA MET A 78 -3.58 -0.67 3.91
C MET A 78 -4.26 -1.70 3.01
N LEU A 79 -3.49 -2.53 2.29
CA LEU A 79 -4.09 -3.50 1.38
C LEU A 79 -4.89 -4.60 2.09
N VAL A 80 -4.38 -5.14 3.19
CA VAL A 80 -5.06 -6.22 3.92
C VAL A 80 -6.38 -5.72 4.51
N LEU A 81 -6.41 -4.53 5.09
CA LEU A 81 -7.65 -3.97 5.66
C LEU A 81 -8.63 -3.58 4.56
N GLU A 82 -8.15 -3.07 3.41
CA GLU A 82 -8.98 -2.80 2.24
C GLU A 82 -9.73 -4.06 1.80
N ILE A 83 -9.00 -5.15 1.58
CA ILE A 83 -9.59 -6.43 1.17
C ILE A 83 -10.52 -7.00 2.24
N LEU A 84 -10.15 -6.87 3.52
CA LEU A 84 -10.99 -7.37 4.61
C LEU A 84 -12.30 -6.61 4.72
N PHE A 85 -12.28 -5.29 4.59
CA PHE A 85 -13.48 -4.45 4.67
C PHE A 85 -14.40 -4.64 3.46
N ASP A 86 -13.84 -4.84 2.27
CA ASP A 86 -14.61 -5.22 1.08
C ASP A 86 -15.27 -6.60 1.29
N LEU A 87 -14.50 -7.58 1.76
CA LEU A 87 -14.99 -8.96 1.97
C LEU A 87 -16.14 -9.05 3.00
N ILE A 88 -16.13 -8.23 4.04
CA ILE A 88 -17.19 -8.21 5.07
C ILE A 88 -18.30 -7.18 4.76
N GLY A 89 -18.23 -6.50 3.62
CA GLY A 89 -19.26 -5.58 3.14
C GLY A 89 -19.30 -4.22 3.84
N ILE A 90 -18.19 -3.78 4.45
CA ILE A 90 -18.07 -2.42 5.00
C ILE A 90 -17.80 -1.41 3.88
N THR A 91 -16.94 -1.77 2.93
CA THR A 91 -16.60 -0.95 1.76
C THR A 91 -17.10 -1.61 0.48
N LEU A 92 -17.20 -0.83 -0.59
CA LEU A 92 -17.48 -1.34 -1.93
C LEU A 92 -16.17 -1.73 -2.64
N PRO A 93 -16.19 -2.74 -3.53
CA PRO A 93 -15.03 -3.10 -4.32
C PRO A 93 -14.56 -1.89 -5.15
N ASN A 94 -13.31 -1.47 -4.94
CA ASN A 94 -12.79 -0.22 -5.49
C ASN A 94 -11.49 -0.37 -6.26
N ILE A 95 -10.65 -1.33 -5.88
CA ILE A 95 -9.42 -1.66 -6.58
C ILE A 95 -9.74 -2.71 -7.64
N SER A 96 -9.22 -2.51 -8.86
CA SER A 96 -9.37 -3.51 -9.92
C SER A 96 -8.76 -4.84 -9.48
N THR A 97 -9.37 -5.96 -9.84
CA THR A 97 -8.88 -7.30 -9.46
C THR A 97 -7.41 -7.50 -9.83
N ILE A 98 -6.98 -6.97 -10.98
CA ILE A 98 -5.58 -7.02 -11.42
C ILE A 98 -4.66 -6.28 -10.44
N ALA A 99 -5.01 -5.05 -10.04
CA ALA A 99 -4.22 -4.27 -9.10
C ALA A 99 -4.21 -4.92 -7.70
N THR A 100 -5.35 -5.45 -7.24
CA THR A 100 -5.45 -6.16 -5.96
C THR A 100 -4.52 -7.37 -5.93
N VAL A 101 -4.54 -8.22 -6.97
CA VAL A 101 -3.67 -9.41 -7.03
C VAL A 101 -2.20 -9.02 -7.04
N VAL A 102 -1.81 -8.02 -7.85
CA VAL A 102 -0.42 -7.55 -7.94
C VAL A 102 0.07 -7.00 -6.59
N LEU A 103 -0.74 -6.16 -5.93
CA LEU A 103 -0.40 -5.60 -4.63
C LEU A 103 -0.38 -6.69 -3.54
N LEU A 104 -1.25 -7.70 -3.61
CA LEU A 104 -1.33 -8.76 -2.60
C LEU A 104 -0.09 -9.65 -2.61
N ILE A 105 0.45 -9.94 -3.80
CA ILE A 105 1.73 -10.63 -3.98
C ILE A 105 2.86 -9.88 -3.27
N ALA A 106 2.81 -8.55 -3.20
CA ALA A 106 3.79 -7.74 -2.48
C ALA A 106 3.47 -7.59 -0.98
N ALA A 107 2.19 -7.55 -0.59
CA ALA A 107 1.77 -7.30 0.79
C ALA A 107 2.18 -8.40 1.76
N ILE A 108 2.02 -9.68 1.37
CA ILE A 108 2.41 -10.83 2.19
C ILE A 108 3.90 -10.77 2.55
N PRO A 109 4.85 -10.70 1.59
CA PRO A 109 6.27 -10.60 1.91
C PRO A 109 6.60 -9.27 2.60
N ALA A 110 5.94 -8.16 2.28
CA ALA A 110 6.16 -6.88 2.96
C ALA A 110 5.87 -6.97 4.46
N LEU A 111 4.73 -7.54 4.86
CA LEU A 111 4.40 -7.78 6.26
C LEU A 111 5.39 -8.74 6.91
N TRP A 112 5.72 -9.85 6.25
CA TRP A 112 6.72 -10.79 6.76
C TRP A 112 8.05 -10.08 7.07
N ILE A 113 8.58 -9.29 6.12
CA ILE A 113 9.84 -8.55 6.27
C ILE A 113 9.74 -7.54 7.41
N ALA A 114 8.64 -6.79 7.48
CA ALA A 114 8.43 -5.75 8.48
C ALA A 114 8.45 -6.32 9.91
N HIS A 115 7.78 -7.46 10.13
CA HIS A 115 7.65 -8.09 11.44
C HIS A 115 8.88 -8.91 11.85
N SER A 116 9.49 -9.62 10.90
CA SER A 116 10.70 -10.43 11.16
C SER A 116 11.98 -9.61 11.24
N ASN A 117 11.95 -8.34 10.80
CA ASN A 117 13.13 -7.49 10.64
C ASN A 117 14.22 -8.16 9.78
N LEU A 118 13.83 -8.86 8.70
CA LEU A 118 14.70 -9.74 7.90
C LEU A 118 16.00 -9.08 7.37
N PHE A 119 15.98 -7.76 7.17
CA PHE A 119 17.08 -7.00 6.57
C PHE A 119 17.77 -6.02 7.53
N ASP A 120 17.51 -6.11 8.83
CA ASP A 120 18.17 -5.31 9.88
C ASP A 120 18.14 -3.79 9.65
N THR A 121 17.03 -3.26 9.10
CA THR A 121 16.85 -1.82 8.88
C THR A 121 16.48 -1.10 10.18
N GLN A 122 15.38 -1.51 10.81
CA GLN A 122 14.98 -1.17 12.17
C GLN A 122 13.79 -2.06 12.54
N LYS A 123 13.85 -2.73 13.70
CA LYS A 123 12.74 -3.56 14.16
C LYS A 123 11.45 -2.72 14.27
N LEU A 124 10.35 -3.27 13.74
CA LEU A 124 9.03 -2.66 13.90
C LEU A 124 8.68 -2.62 15.39
N SER A 125 8.51 -1.42 15.93
CA SER A 125 8.08 -1.23 17.32
C SER A 125 6.59 -1.50 17.46
N TYR A 126 6.14 -1.79 18.69
CA TYR A 126 4.71 -1.91 18.98
C TYR A 126 3.91 -0.66 18.59
N LYS A 127 4.48 0.53 18.85
CA LYS A 127 3.88 1.80 18.40
C LYS A 127 3.79 1.86 16.87
N GLY A 128 4.85 1.47 16.18
CA GLY A 128 4.87 1.40 14.71
C GLY A 128 3.80 0.46 14.16
N LEU A 129 3.61 -0.70 14.78
CA LEU A 129 2.56 -1.65 14.45
C LEU A 129 1.16 -1.01 14.57
N VAL A 130 0.85 -0.41 15.73
CA VAL A 130 -0.44 0.25 15.95
C VAL A 130 -0.65 1.39 14.95
N ILE A 131 0.37 2.22 14.70
CA ILE A 131 0.29 3.31 13.72
C ILE A 131 0.02 2.75 12.32
N SER A 132 0.71 1.69 11.90
CA SER A 132 0.52 1.10 10.58
C SER A 132 -0.87 0.50 10.39
N LEU A 133 -1.43 -0.15 11.42
CA LEU A 133 -2.81 -0.63 11.41
C LEU A 133 -3.81 0.51 11.35
N LEU A 134 -3.62 1.57 12.14
CA LEU A 134 -4.50 2.73 12.15
C LEU A 134 -4.49 3.46 10.80
N ILE A 135 -3.32 3.63 10.17
CA ILE A 135 -3.23 4.25 8.84
C ILE A 135 -3.99 3.41 7.82
N GLY A 136 -3.80 2.08 7.82
CA GLY A 136 -4.54 1.20 6.92
C GLY A 136 -6.05 1.26 7.17
N ALA A 137 -6.48 1.21 8.42
CA ALA A 137 -7.91 1.27 8.76
C ALA A 137 -8.54 2.60 8.36
N VAL A 138 -7.86 3.72 8.61
CA VAL A 138 -8.34 5.05 8.21
C VAL A 138 -8.43 5.13 6.70
N GLU A 139 -7.38 4.74 5.98
CA GLU A 139 -7.35 4.83 4.53
C GLU A 139 -8.49 4.05 3.87
N SER A 140 -8.71 2.82 4.31
CA SER A 140 -9.79 1.98 3.81
C SER A 140 -11.19 2.46 4.21
N LEU A 141 -11.33 3.16 5.33
CA LEU A 141 -12.64 3.64 5.80
C LEU A 141 -13.01 5.03 5.29
N ILE A 142 -12.07 5.85 4.81
CA ILE A 142 -12.35 7.19 4.27
C ILE A 142 -13.57 7.22 3.33
N PRO A 143 -13.76 6.27 2.38
CA PRO A 143 -14.90 6.30 1.48
C PRO A 143 -16.26 6.18 2.16
N VAL A 144 -16.32 5.62 3.37
CA VAL A 144 -17.57 5.47 4.16
C VAL A 144 -18.00 6.81 4.77
N TRP A 145 -17.06 7.73 4.96
CA TRP A 145 -17.29 9.01 5.64
C TRP A 145 -17.41 10.21 4.68
N LEU A 146 -17.14 10.01 3.39
CA LEU A 146 -17.31 10.99 2.32
C LEU A 146 -18.72 10.91 1.73
#